data_AF-M5GC07-F1
#
_entry.id   AF-M5GC07-F1
#
_cell.length_a   1.000
_cell.length_b   1.000
_cell.length_c   1.000
_cell.angle_alpha   90.00
_cell.angle_beta   90.00
_cell.angle_gamma   90.00
#
_symmetry.space_group_name_H-M   'P 1'
#
loop_
_entity.id
_entity.type
_entity.pdbx_description
1 polymer ?
#
loop_
_entity_poly.entity_id
_entity_poly.type
_entity_poly.pdbx_seq_one_letter_code
_entity_poly.pdbx_strand_id
1 'polypeptide(L)'
;MPDILYFDNNCNLCCHLANRSTDVHEHFKHTMLVVDTFHWRTKHQLSNNPYCNMHCNPANYQELYMASSPNKWCFNSSVCEQMNSWVHPFAGLICEMTAVC
;
A
#
# COMPACT_ATOMS: atom_id res chain seq x y z
N MET A 1 -3.09 15.26 4.12
CA MET A 1 -2.90 13.97 3.40
C MET A 1 -2.62 12.88 4.45
N PRO A 2 -2.98 11.59 4.26
CA PRO A 2 -2.70 10.54 5.26
C PRO A 2 -1.20 10.37 5.51
N ASP A 3 -0.81 9.89 6.69
CA ASP A 3 0.61 9.64 6.99
C ASP A 3 1.18 8.48 6.16
N ILE A 4 0.35 7.47 5.85
CA ILE A 4 0.71 6.30 5.04
C ILE A 4 -0.36 6.09 3.99
N LEU A 5 0.04 6.02 2.72
CA LEU A 5 -0.82 5.71 1.59
C LEU A 5 -0.30 4.45 0.88
N TYR A 6 -1.08 3.36 1.00
CA TYR A 6 -0.88 2.15 0.21
C TYR A 6 -1.59 2.29 -1.14
N PHE A 7 -0.83 2.22 -2.23
CA PHE A 7 -1.38 2.32 -3.58
C PHE A 7 -0.58 1.48 -4.57
N ASP A 8 -1.23 0.62 -5.33
CA ASP A 8 -0.56 -0.32 -6.24
C ASP A 8 0.26 0.37 -7.33
N ASN A 9 -0.28 1.49 -7.83
CA ASN A 9 0.35 2.28 -8.88
C ASN A 9 1.20 3.44 -8.33
N ASN A 10 1.71 3.29 -7.11
CA ASN A 10 2.42 4.36 -6.43
C ASN A 10 3.71 4.79 -7.15
N CYS A 11 4.35 3.91 -7.90
CA CYS A 11 5.51 4.28 -8.70
C CYS A 11 5.19 5.37 -9.74
N ASN A 12 4.05 5.23 -10.43
CA ASN A 12 3.58 6.24 -11.37
C ASN A 12 3.10 7.50 -10.65
N LEU A 13 2.49 7.36 -9.47
CA LEU A 13 2.13 8.51 -8.63
C LEU A 13 3.36 9.31 -8.20
N CYS A 14 4.41 8.66 -7.70
CA CYS A 14 5.68 9.29 -7.33
C CYS A 14 6.32 9.99 -8.54
N CYS A 15 6.41 9.33 -9.69
CA CYS A 15 6.91 9.93 -10.94
C CYS A 15 6.09 11.17 -11.34
N HIS A 16 4.78 11.08 -11.19
CA HIS A 16 3.88 12.18 -11.49
C HIS A 16 4.09 13.36 -10.55
N LEU A 17 4.14 13.10 -9.24
CA LEU A 17 4.34 14.11 -8.20
C LEU A 17 5.70 14.80 -8.36
N ALA A 18 6.76 14.09 -8.75
CA ALA A 18 8.09 14.68 -8.96
C ALA A 18 8.08 15.86 -9.95
N ASN A 19 7.12 15.90 -10.88
CA ASN A 19 6.98 16.95 -11.89
C ASN A 19 5.88 17.98 -11.58
N ARG A 20 5.34 17.97 -10.35
CA ARG A 20 4.33 18.93 -9.89
C ARG A 20 4.94 20.14 -9.18
N SER A 21 4.10 21.15 -8.97
CA SER A 21 4.44 22.38 -8.29
C SER A 21 4.71 22.17 -6.79
N THR A 22 5.41 23.12 -6.18
CA THR A 22 5.87 23.06 -4.78
C THR A 22 4.74 22.95 -3.77
N ASP A 23 3.57 23.54 -4.04
CA ASP A 23 2.37 23.40 -3.20
C ASP A 23 1.87 21.95 -3.12
N VAL A 24 1.97 21.21 -4.23
CA VAL A 24 1.62 19.79 -4.27
C VAL A 24 2.67 18.97 -3.49
N HIS A 25 3.96 19.28 -3.63
CA HIS A 25 4.99 18.62 -2.83
C HIS A 25 4.79 18.83 -1.33
N GLU A 26 4.46 20.05 -0.90
CA GLU A 26 4.17 20.34 0.51
C GLU A 26 2.91 19.60 1.00
N HIS A 27 1.91 19.39 0.14
CA HIS A 27 0.73 18.60 0.51
C HIS A 27 1.04 17.14 0.85
N PHE A 28 2.01 16.52 0.16
CA PHE A 28 2.40 15.12 0.33
C PHE A 28 3.66 14.91 1.18
N LYS A 29 4.27 15.99 1.67
CA LYS A 29 5.56 15.97 2.39
C LYS A 29 5.62 15.00 3.56
N HIS A 30 4.48 14.78 4.21
CA HIS A 30 4.35 13.91 5.38
C HIS A 30 3.67 12.57 5.08
N THR A 31 3.44 12.27 3.80
CA THR A 31 2.80 11.03 3.36
C THR A 31 3.85 10.06 2.85
N MET A 32 3.98 8.92 3.51
CA MET A 32 4.65 7.76 2.95
C MET A 32 3.81 7.18 1.83
N LEU A 33 4.41 7.13 0.66
CA LEU A 33 3.83 6.59 -0.56
C LEU A 33 4.41 5.19 -0.76
N VAL A 34 3.63 4.14 -0.49
CA VAL A 34 4.10 2.75 -0.51
C VAL A 34 3.18 1.84 -1.33
N VAL A 35 3.74 0.72 -1.79
CA VAL A 35 2.98 -0.35 -2.44
C VAL A 35 2.74 -1.47 -1.41
N ASP A 36 1.63 -2.20 -1.55
CA ASP A 36 1.41 -3.41 -0.78
C ASP A 36 2.57 -4.41 -0.93
N THR A 37 2.92 -5.13 0.14
CA THR A 37 4.01 -6.10 0.17
C THR A 37 3.86 -7.25 -0.85
N PHE A 38 2.65 -7.78 -1.04
CA PHE A 38 2.37 -8.84 -2.01
C PHE A 38 2.39 -8.27 -3.44
N HIS A 39 1.76 -7.12 -3.66
CA HIS A 39 1.78 -6.44 -4.95
C HIS A 39 3.23 -6.07 -5.36
N TRP A 40 4.03 -5.58 -4.42
CA TRP A 40 5.44 -5.28 -4.65
C TRP A 40 6.21 -6.53 -5.06
N ARG A 41 6.10 -7.62 -4.28
CA ARG A 41 6.83 -8.89 -4.54
C ARG A 41 6.45 -9.52 -5.88
N THR A 42 5.17 -9.46 -6.26
CA THR A 42 4.66 -10.17 -7.44
C THR A 42 4.70 -9.35 -8.73
N LYS A 43 4.74 -8.01 -8.65
CA LYS A 43 4.71 -7.12 -9.83
C LYS A 43 5.92 -6.21 -9.89
N HIS A 44 6.15 -5.40 -8.86
CA HIS A 44 7.17 -4.34 -8.92
C HIS A 44 8.58 -4.89 -8.82
N GLN A 45 8.82 -5.89 -7.96
CA GLN A 45 10.12 -6.54 -7.83
C GLN A 45 10.54 -7.20 -9.15
N LEU A 46 9.61 -7.83 -9.86
CA LEU A 46 9.87 -8.48 -11.14
C LEU A 46 10.12 -7.50 -12.29
N SER A 47 9.55 -6.29 -12.21
CA SER A 47 9.75 -5.27 -13.23
C SER A 47 11.20 -4.76 -13.32
N ASN A 48 12.01 -5.02 -12.28
CA ASN A 48 13.39 -4.56 -12.14
C ASN A 48 13.58 -3.04 -12.36
N ASN A 49 12.52 -2.25 -12.14
CA ASN A 49 12.57 -0.79 -12.26
C ASN A 49 13.26 -0.20 -11.00
N PRO A 50 14.42 0.45 -11.13
CA PRO A 50 15.13 1.05 -9.99
C PRO A 50 14.27 2.05 -9.22
N TYR A 51 13.40 2.78 -9.92
CA TYR A 51 12.52 3.77 -9.30
C TYR A 51 11.50 3.12 -8.37
N CYS A 52 10.89 2.00 -8.78
CA CYS A 52 9.97 1.24 -7.93
C CYS A 52 10.68 0.68 -6.70
N ASN A 53 11.89 0.13 -6.86
CA ASN A 53 12.64 -0.43 -5.74
C ASN A 53 13.06 0.63 -4.71
N MET A 54 13.35 1.85 -5.17
CA MET A 54 13.76 2.95 -4.30
C MET A 54 12.57 3.59 -3.56
N HIS A 55 11.46 3.83 -4.26
CA HIS A 55 10.37 4.66 -3.74
C HIS A 55 9.10 3.90 -3.33
N CYS A 56 8.98 2.62 -3.68
CA CYS A 56 7.73 1.88 -3.47
C CYS A 56 7.90 0.63 -2.62
N ASN A 57 9.13 0.19 -2.34
CA ASN A 57 9.38 -0.97 -1.51
C ASN A 57 9.06 -0.67 -0.04
N PRO A 58 8.01 -1.26 0.55
CA PRO A 58 7.66 -1.01 1.95
C PRO A 58 8.78 -1.42 2.93
N ALA A 59 9.69 -2.31 2.53
CA ALA A 59 10.82 -2.72 3.37
C ALA A 59 11.87 -1.61 3.59
N ASN A 60 11.80 -0.51 2.83
CA ASN A 60 12.68 0.63 3.03
C ASN A 60 12.21 1.56 4.17
N TYR A 61 11.01 1.36 4.71
CA TYR A 61 10.37 2.26 5.68
C TYR A 61 10.32 1.60 7.06
N GLN A 62 11.26 1.98 7.94
CA GLN A 62 11.40 1.36 9.26
C GLN A 62 10.19 1.63 10.17
N GLU A 63 9.50 2.74 9.97
CA GLU A 63 8.27 3.09 10.68
C GLU A 63 7.09 2.12 10.42
N LEU A 64 7.15 1.29 9.37
CA LEU A 64 6.15 0.26 9.11
C LEU A 64 6.33 -1.00 9.96
N TYR A 65 7.43 -1.11 10.70
CA TYR A 65 7.73 -2.26 11.55
C TYR A 65 7.37 -2.00 13.02
N MET A 66 6.94 -3.07 13.70
CA MET A 66 6.66 -3.02 15.12
C MET A 66 7.95 -2.77 15.92
N ALA A 67 7.97 -1.67 16.68
CA ALA A 67 9.10 -1.35 17.55
C ALA A 67 9.42 -2.47 18.58
N SER A 68 8.39 -3.22 19.00
CA SER A 68 8.51 -4.29 20.00
C SER A 68 8.86 -5.66 19.43
N SER A 69 8.90 -5.83 18.10
CA SER A 69 9.10 -7.13 17.48
C SER A 69 9.85 -6.99 16.15
N PRO A 70 11.14 -7.39 16.09
CA PRO A 70 11.89 -7.35 14.85
C PRO A 70 11.20 -8.19 13.78
N ASN A 71 11.18 -7.68 12.54
CA ASN A 71 10.59 -8.33 11.36
C ASN A 71 9.07 -8.55 11.40
N LYS A 72 8.34 -7.87 12.29
CA LYS A 72 6.86 -7.81 12.24
C LYS A 72 6.40 -6.46 11.72
N TRP A 73 5.44 -6.48 10.81
CA TRP A 73 4.80 -5.28 10.28
C TRP A 73 3.73 -4.77 11.25
N CYS A 74 3.60 -3.45 11.37
CA CYS A 74 2.52 -2.80 12.11
C CYS A 74 1.15 -3.00 11.44
N PHE A 75 1.14 -3.15 10.11
CA PHE A 75 -0.06 -3.26 9.31
C PHE A 75 0.10 -4.35 8.24
N ASN A 76 -0.95 -5.15 8.04
CA ASN A 76 -0.97 -6.20 7.03
C ASN A 76 -1.74 -5.73 5.80
N SER A 77 -1.06 -4.99 4.92
CA SER A 77 -1.65 -4.47 3.68
C SER A 77 -2.10 -5.58 2.71
N SER A 78 -1.48 -6.78 2.77
CA SER A 78 -1.81 -7.88 1.86
C SER A 78 -3.17 -8.48 2.17
N VAL A 79 -3.58 -8.50 3.45
CA VAL A 79 -4.95 -8.87 3.83
C VAL A 79 -5.95 -7.88 3.23
N CYS A 80 -5.65 -6.59 3.22
CA CYS A 80 -6.53 -5.59 2.60
C CYS A 80 -6.67 -5.82 1.09
N GLU A 81 -5.58 -6.09 0.36
CA GLU A 81 -5.65 -6.39 -1.07
C GLU A 81 -6.47 -7.66 -1.36
N GLN A 82 -6.26 -8.73 -0.58
CA GLN A 82 -7.01 -9.97 -0.69
C GLN A 82 -8.49 -9.77 -0.35
N MET A 83 -8.80 -9.02 0.70
CA MET A 83 -10.17 -8.70 1.08
C MET A 83 -10.88 -7.92 -0.02
N ASN A 84 -10.24 -6.88 -0.58
CA ASN A 84 -10.84 -6.05 -1.62
C ASN A 84 -10.99 -6.79 -2.96
N SER A 85 -10.01 -7.63 -3.32
CA SER A 85 -9.98 -8.27 -4.64
C SER A 85 -10.75 -9.59 -4.66
N TRP A 86 -10.70 -10.38 -3.58
CA TRP A 86 -11.16 -11.77 -3.59
C TRP A 86 -12.33 -12.03 -2.67
N VAL A 87 -12.48 -11.28 -1.58
CA VAL A 87 -13.57 -11.52 -0.60
C VAL A 87 -14.74 -10.57 -0.83
N HIS A 88 -14.46 -9.30 -1.07
CA HIS A 88 -15.46 -8.26 -1.28
C HIS A 88 -16.47 -8.58 -2.39
N PRO A 89 -16.09 -9.13 -3.56
CA PRO A 89 -17.06 -9.51 -4.59
C PRO A 89 -18.06 -10.57 -4.14
N PHE A 90 -17.72 -11.36 -3.13
CA PHE A 90 -18.56 -12.41 -2.57
C PHE A 90 -19.08 -12.05 -1.18
N ALA A 91 -18.97 -10.79 -0.76
CA ALA A 91 -19.39 -10.32 0.57
C ALA A 91 -20.83 -10.75 0.90
N GLY A 92 -21.75 -10.66 -0.08
CA GLY A 92 -23.14 -11.07 0.11
C GLY A 92 -23.35 -12.57 0.33
N LEU A 93 -22.41 -13.44 -0.08
CA LEU A 93 -22.47 -14.88 0.16
C LEU A 93 -21.89 -15.29 1.52
N ILE A 94 -20.97 -14.48 2.04
CA ILE A 94 -20.29 -14.72 3.33
C ILE A 94 -20.95 -13.95 4.48
N CYS A 95 -21.89 -13.06 4.20
CA CYS A 95 -22.71 -12.43 5.22
C CYS A 95 -23.55 -13.49 5.95
N GLU A 96 -23.62 -13.37 7.27
CA GLU A 96 -24.44 -14.24 8.11
C GLU A 96 -25.91 -14.19 7.67
N MET A 97 -26.51 -15.35 7.46
CA MET A 97 -27.95 -15.45 7.21
C MET A 97 -28.69 -15.08 8.49
N THR A 98 -29.11 -13.82 8.60
CA THR A 98 -29.99 -13.40 9.68
C THR A 98 -31.40 -13.96 9.41
N ALA A 99 -32.01 -14.58 10.41
CA ALA A 99 -33.36 -15.18 10.30
C ALA A 99 -34.48 -14.13 10.28
N VAL A 100 -34.15 -12.86 10.03
CA VAL A 100 -35.05 -11.73 10.29
C VAL A 100 -35.52 -11.15 8.96
N CYS A 101 -36.84 -11.19 8.77
CA CYS A 101 -37.60 -10.59 7.68
C CYS A 101 -37.49 -9.05 7.66
#